data_AF-A0A7X9CNR5-F1
#
_entry.id   AF-A0A7X9CNR5-F1
#
_cell.length_a   1.000
_cell.length_b   1.000
_cell.length_c   1.000
_cell.angle_alpha   90.00
_cell.angle_beta   90.00
_cell.angle_gamma   90.00
#
_symmetry.space_group_name_H-M   'P 1'
#
loop_
_entity.id
_entity.type
_entity.pdbx_description
1 polymer ?
#
loop_
_entity_poly.entity_id
_entity_poly.type
_entity_poly.pdbx_seq_one_letter_code
_entity_poly.pdbx_strand_id
1 'polypeptide(L)'
;MLGIVLNIIGLIFVIISFIFIKTISKNEMNIYEEILIIEDNIKNYSLAIENILNNFDELLELSLGKLDSIDEQKKHKDNTKDFEEKPIEKTNPYNSKKKIIFKETSEETDSIENSYGKIIELKKIGLTNEEIAKKLNIGIREVEVFLKMWNNR
;
A
#
# COMPACT_ATOMS: atom_id res chain seq x y z
N MET A 1 -41.41 65.82 4.35
CA MET A 1 -40.07 65.47 4.87
C MET A 1 -40.03 64.03 5.39
N LEU A 2 -40.84 63.64 6.38
CA LEU A 2 -40.78 62.29 6.98
C LEU A 2 -40.97 61.12 5.98
N GLY A 3 -41.95 61.22 5.07
CA GLY A 3 -42.19 60.19 4.05
C GLY A 3 -41.06 60.03 3.03
N ILE A 4 -40.34 61.13 2.73
CA ILE A 4 -39.17 61.09 1.84
C ILE A 4 -38.02 60.33 2.52
N VAL A 5 -37.80 60.59 3.82
CA VAL A 5 -36.79 59.88 4.62
C VAL A 5 -37.12 58.38 4.71
N LEU A 6 -38.39 58.02 4.91
CA LEU A 6 -38.82 56.62 5.01
C LEU A 6 -38.62 55.86 3.69
N ASN A 7 -38.91 56.50 2.54
CA ASN A 7 -38.64 55.92 1.23
C ASN A 7 -37.14 55.70 0.97
N ILE A 8 -36.28 56.64 1.41
CA ILE A 8 -34.82 56.49 1.29
C ILE A 8 -34.33 55.30 2.13
N ILE A 9 -34.83 55.15 3.36
CA ILE A 9 -34.50 54.01 4.22
C ILE A 9 -34.95 52.70 3.56
N GLY A 10 -36.16 52.66 3.01
CA GLY A 10 -36.71 51.48 2.32
C GLY A 10 -35.86 51.08 1.11
N LEU A 11 -35.41 52.05 0.33
CA LEU A 11 -34.51 51.82 -0.80
C LEU A 11 -33.18 51.20 -0.36
N ILE A 12 -32.61 51.69 0.76
CA ILE A 12 -31.36 51.15 1.33
C ILE A 12 -31.54 49.69 1.73
N PHE A 13 -32.66 49.32 2.36
CA PHE A 13 -32.95 47.93 2.72
C PHE A 13 -33.01 47.02 1.49
N VAL A 14 -33.69 47.45 0.42
CA VAL A 14 -33.77 46.68 -0.83
C VAL A 14 -32.38 46.45 -1.43
N ILE A 15 -31.52 47.47 -1.43
CA ILE A 15 -30.14 47.36 -1.93
C ILE A 15 -29.34 46.36 -1.09
N ILE A 16 -29.43 46.44 0.24
CA ILE A 16 -28.75 45.52 1.15
C ILE A 16 -29.23 44.08 0.93
N SER A 17 -30.54 43.86 0.81
CA SER A 17 -31.09 42.52 0.52
C SER A 17 -30.56 41.96 -0.79
N PHE A 18 -30.43 42.78 -1.83
CA PHE A 18 -29.89 42.37 -3.12
C PHE A 18 -28.41 41.95 -3.02
N ILE A 19 -27.62 42.68 -2.23
CA ILE A 19 -26.21 42.34 -1.96
C ILE A 19 -26.11 41.00 -1.23
N PHE A 20 -26.95 40.76 -0.24
CA PHE A 20 -27.00 39.49 0.48
C PHE A 20 -27.38 38.32 -0.44
N ILE A 21 -28.44 38.47 -1.25
CA ILE A 21 -28.87 37.46 -2.23
C ILE A 21 -27.71 37.09 -3.16
N LYS A 22 -27.02 38.09 -3.69
CA LYS A 22 -25.92 37.87 -4.65
C LYS A 22 -24.75 37.13 -3.99
N THR A 23 -24.45 37.46 -2.74
CA THR A 23 -23.35 36.85 -1.98
C THR A 23 -23.65 35.38 -1.70
N ILE A 24 -24.87 35.07 -1.24
CA ILE A 24 -25.30 33.70 -0.96
C ILE A 24 -25.31 32.87 -2.25
N SER A 25 -25.90 33.40 -3.33
CA SER A 25 -25.96 32.72 -4.62
C SER A 25 -24.56 32.40 -5.17
N LYS A 26 -23.59 33.30 -4.99
CA LYS A 26 -22.20 33.04 -5.39
C LYS A 26 -21.57 31.92 -4.55
N ASN A 27 -21.85 31.88 -3.24
CA ASN A 27 -21.34 30.84 -2.37
C ASN A 27 -21.92 29.46 -2.74
N GLU A 28 -23.22 29.40 -3.03
CA GLU A 28 -23.88 28.18 -3.50
C GLU A 28 -23.26 27.69 -4.82
N MET A 29 -23.02 28.59 -5.78
CA MET A 29 -22.36 28.26 -7.05
C MET A 29 -21.00 27.60 -6.86
N ASN A 30 -20.16 28.16 -5.97
CA ASN A 30 -18.85 27.59 -5.67
C ASN A 30 -18.96 26.18 -5.09
N ILE A 31 -19.92 25.94 -4.20
CA ILE A 31 -20.18 24.60 -3.64
C ILE A 31 -20.56 23.62 -4.75
N TYR A 32 -21.41 24.03 -5.70
CA TYR A 32 -21.75 23.18 -6.84
C TYR A 32 -20.55 22.85 -7.73
N GLU A 33 -19.67 23.82 -7.99
CA GLU A 33 -18.43 23.59 -8.73
C GLU A 33 -17.52 22.59 -7.99
N GLU A 34 -17.39 22.71 -6.68
CA GLU A 34 -16.62 21.76 -5.86
C GLU A 34 -17.21 20.35 -5.93
N ILE A 35 -18.54 20.21 -5.86
CA ILE A 35 -19.22 18.92 -5.99
C ILE A 35 -18.93 18.28 -7.36
N LEU A 36 -18.97 19.06 -8.44
CA LEU A 36 -18.65 18.57 -9.79
C LEU A 36 -17.20 18.08 -9.90
N ILE A 37 -16.25 18.81 -9.29
CA ILE A 37 -14.84 18.39 -9.25
C ILE A 37 -14.70 17.08 -8.48
N ILE A 38 -15.39 16.93 -7.34
CA ILE A 38 -15.37 15.70 -6.55
C ILE A 38 -15.95 14.53 -7.34
N GLU A 39 -17.06 14.72 -8.04
CA GLU A 39 -17.67 13.70 -8.90
C GLU A 39 -16.68 13.22 -9.98
N ASP A 40 -16.03 14.16 -10.69
CA ASP A 40 -15.04 13.84 -11.73
C ASP A 40 -13.85 13.06 -11.13
N ASN A 41 -13.36 13.49 -9.97
CA ASN A 41 -12.30 12.78 -9.26
C ASN A 41 -12.69 11.34 -8.88
N ILE A 42 -13.92 11.13 -8.38
CA ILE A 42 -14.43 9.79 -8.06
C ILE A 42 -14.43 8.91 -9.31
N LYS A 43 -14.90 9.45 -10.44
CA LYS A 43 -14.90 8.74 -11.72
C LYS A 43 -13.49 8.38 -12.18
N ASN A 44 -12.55 9.32 -12.08
CA ASN A 44 -11.16 9.10 -12.43
C ASN A 44 -10.51 8.03 -11.54
N TYR A 45 -10.79 8.04 -10.24
CA TYR A 45 -10.31 7.00 -9.33
C TYR A 45 -10.94 5.64 -9.61
N SER A 46 -12.23 5.59 -9.95
CA SER A 46 -12.88 4.34 -10.36
C SER A 46 -12.18 3.72 -11.57
N LEU A 47 -11.89 4.54 -12.60
CA LEU A 47 -11.19 4.08 -13.79
C LEU A 47 -9.75 3.63 -13.48
N ALA A 48 -9.05 4.37 -12.61
CA ALA A 48 -7.71 3.98 -12.17
C ALA A 48 -7.72 2.63 -11.42
N ILE A 49 -8.72 2.40 -10.55
CA ILE A 49 -8.87 1.14 -9.83
C ILE A 49 -9.14 -0.01 -10.81
N GLU A 50 -10.03 0.18 -11.78
CA GLU A 50 -10.33 -0.82 -12.80
C GLU A 50 -9.07 -1.21 -13.59
N ASN A 51 -8.28 -0.22 -14.02
CA ASN A 51 -7.01 -0.48 -14.69
C ASN A 51 -6.01 -1.23 -13.79
N ILE A 52 -5.92 -0.88 -12.51
CA ILE A 52 -5.04 -1.58 -11.56
C ILE A 52 -5.50 -3.02 -11.39
N LEU A 53 -6.81 -3.26 -11.28
CA LEU A 53 -7.38 -4.59 -11.12
C LEU A 53 -7.08 -5.46 -12.35
N ASN A 54 -7.32 -4.93 -13.55
CA ASN A 54 -7.02 -5.64 -14.80
C ASN A 54 -5.53 -6.00 -14.90
N ASN A 55 -4.64 -5.06 -14.58
CA ASN A 55 -3.20 -5.32 -14.56
C ASN A 55 -2.81 -6.33 -13.48
N PHE A 56 -3.51 -6.34 -12.35
CA PHE A 56 -3.26 -7.29 -11.28
C PHE A 56 -3.66 -8.71 -11.69
N ASP A 57 -4.79 -8.86 -12.39
CA ASP A 57 -5.23 -10.15 -12.94
C ASP A 57 -4.20 -10.68 -13.97
N GLU A 58 -3.71 -9.83 -14.87
CA GLU A 58 -2.64 -10.21 -15.81
C GLU A 58 -1.36 -10.65 -15.07
N LEU A 59 -0.98 -9.95 -13.99
CA LEU A 59 0.19 -10.30 -13.19
C LEU A 59 -0.01 -11.64 -12.44
N LEU A 60 -1.23 -11.92 -11.97
CA LEU A 60 -1.56 -13.19 -11.35
C LEU A 60 -1.47 -14.33 -12.36
N GLU A 61 -2.04 -14.18 -13.55
CA GLU A 61 -1.93 -15.17 -14.63
C GLU A 61 -0.46 -15.41 -15.03
N LEU A 62 0.33 -14.35 -15.17
CA LEU A 62 1.77 -14.46 -15.45
C LEU A 62 2.53 -15.16 -14.32
N SER A 63 2.16 -14.91 -13.06
CA SER A 63 2.79 -15.53 -11.90
C SER A 63 2.45 -17.02 -11.81
N LEU A 64 1.17 -17.37 -12.02
CA LEU A 64 0.70 -18.76 -12.02
C LEU A 64 1.26 -19.54 -13.21
N GLY A 65 1.25 -18.97 -14.42
CA GLY A 65 1.85 -19.60 -15.60
C GLY A 65 3.37 -19.81 -15.45
N LYS A 66 4.08 -18.90 -14.78
CA LYS A 66 5.49 -19.11 -14.42
C LYS A 66 5.66 -20.27 -13.44
N LEU A 67 4.78 -20.40 -12.44
CA LEU A 67 4.82 -21.50 -11.48
C LEU A 67 4.60 -22.85 -12.18
N ASP A 68 3.61 -22.94 -13.05
CA ASP A 68 3.30 -24.15 -13.83
C ASP A 68 4.47 -24.54 -14.75
N SER A 69 5.10 -23.55 -15.39
CA SER A 69 6.28 -23.80 -16.24
C SER A 69 7.50 -24.31 -15.47
N ILE A 70 7.63 -23.97 -14.18
CA ILE A 70 8.72 -24.46 -13.31
C ILE A 70 8.49 -25.93 -12.94
N ASP A 71 7.24 -26.35 -12.76
CA ASP A 71 6.91 -27.72 -12.41
C ASP A 71 6.91 -28.66 -13.64
N GLU A 72 6.53 -28.16 -14.82
CA GLU A 72 6.73 -28.85 -16.11
C GLU A 72 8.22 -29.09 -16.40
N GLN A 73 9.10 -28.11 -16.16
CA GLN A 73 10.55 -28.26 -16.36
C GLN A 73 11.20 -29.27 -15.40
N LYS A 74 10.65 -29.46 -14.19
CA LYS A 74 11.14 -30.49 -13.26
C LYS A 74 10.75 -31.90 -13.70
N LYS A 75 9.56 -32.10 -14.28
CA LYS A 75 9.11 -33.41 -14.78
C LYS A 75 9.94 -33.92 -15.96
N HIS A 76 10.45 -33.02 -16.81
CA HIS A 76 11.31 -33.42 -17.93
C HIS A 76 12.73 -33.83 -17.54
N LYS A 77 13.17 -33.56 -16.30
CA LYS A 77 14.52 -33.89 -15.84
C LYS A 77 14.64 -35.24 -15.11
N ASP A 78 13.51 -35.88 -14.78
CA ASP A 78 13.46 -37.15 -14.04
C ASP A 78 13.35 -38.39 -14.94
N ASN A 79 13.18 -38.21 -16.25
CA ASN A 79 13.07 -39.30 -17.24
C ASN A 79 14.39 -39.63 -17.96
N THR A 80 15.52 -39.56 -17.25
CA THR A 80 16.76 -40.18 -17.74
C THR A 80 17.48 -40.87 -16.59
N LYS A 81 17.00 -42.06 -16.25
CA LYS A 81 17.82 -43.08 -15.57
C LYS A 81 17.70 -44.37 -16.35
N ASP A 82 18.81 -44.76 -16.97
CA ASP A 82 19.35 -46.11 -16.83
C ASP A 82 20.72 -46.18 -17.51
N PHE A 83 21.81 -46.18 -16.73
CA PHE A 83 22.62 -47.37 -16.47
C PHE A 83 23.92 -47.04 -15.69
N GLU A 84 24.29 -48.02 -14.87
CA GLU A 84 25.59 -48.30 -14.24
C GLU A 84 25.87 -47.87 -12.78
N GLU A 85 25.87 -48.92 -11.96
CA GLU A 85 26.32 -49.03 -10.58
C GLU A 85 27.82 -48.72 -10.41
N LYS A 86 28.19 -48.06 -9.29
CA LYS A 86 29.19 -48.57 -8.32
C LYS A 86 29.26 -47.69 -7.05
N PRO A 87 29.59 -48.25 -5.87
CA PRO A 87 29.40 -47.60 -4.58
C PRO A 87 30.71 -47.05 -3.99
N ILE A 88 30.77 -45.77 -3.59
CA ILE A 88 31.86 -45.25 -2.74
C ILE A 88 31.31 -44.20 -1.74
N GLU A 89 31.92 -44.24 -0.55
CA GLU A 89 31.55 -43.76 0.77
C GLU A 89 31.38 -42.25 1.00
N LYS A 90 30.51 -41.97 1.98
CA LYS A 90 30.54 -40.93 3.04
C LYS A 90 31.27 -39.61 2.76
N THR A 91 30.51 -38.51 2.76
CA THR A 91 30.92 -37.23 3.40
C THR A 91 29.70 -36.36 3.75
N ASN A 92 29.87 -35.56 4.79
CA ASN A 92 28.87 -34.90 5.65
C ASN A 92 28.26 -33.61 5.01
N PRO A 93 27.35 -32.86 5.68
CA PRO A 93 26.11 -32.35 5.10
C PRO A 93 26.20 -30.86 4.75
N TYR A 94 26.00 -30.49 3.49
CA TYR A 94 25.92 -29.10 3.07
C TYR A 94 24.62 -28.78 2.34
N ASN A 95 23.68 -28.24 3.12
CA ASN A 95 23.12 -26.91 2.88
C ASN A 95 22.67 -26.62 1.43
N SER A 96 21.42 -26.96 1.11
CA SER A 96 20.69 -26.28 0.03
C SER A 96 19.42 -25.65 0.60
N LYS A 97 19.47 -24.32 0.77
CA LYS A 97 18.34 -23.47 1.14
C LYS A 97 17.21 -23.65 0.12
N LYS A 98 16.24 -24.50 0.45
CA LYS A 98 14.91 -24.44 -0.14
C LYS A 98 14.19 -23.25 0.51
N LYS A 99 14.18 -22.08 -0.15
CA LYS A 99 13.37 -20.95 0.29
C LYS A 99 11.91 -21.32 0.02
N ILE A 100 11.27 -21.90 1.02
CA ILE A 100 9.83 -22.17 1.03
C ILE A 100 9.16 -20.79 1.14
N ILE A 101 8.54 -20.36 0.04
CA ILE A 101 7.71 -19.17 -0.03
C ILE A 101 6.32 -19.67 0.39
N PHE A 102 5.87 -19.26 1.57
CA PHE A 102 4.69 -19.78 2.30
C PHE A 102 4.83 -21.19 2.88
N LYS A 103 5.35 -21.23 4.11
CA LYS A 103 4.98 -22.27 5.08
C LYS A 103 4.03 -21.60 6.07
N GLU A 104 2.73 -21.79 5.88
CA GLU A 104 1.81 -21.74 7.02
C GLU A 104 2.17 -22.93 7.91
N THR A 105 3.07 -22.70 8.86
CA THR A 105 3.10 -23.52 10.07
C THR A 105 2.48 -22.68 11.17
N SER A 106 1.24 -23.03 11.49
CA SER A 106 0.64 -22.79 12.79
C SER A 106 1.56 -23.40 13.86
N GLU A 107 2.53 -22.62 14.34
CA GLU A 107 3.38 -22.83 15.54
C GLU A 107 4.59 -21.89 15.43
N GLU A 108 4.41 -20.56 15.51
CA GLU A 108 5.54 -19.62 15.69
C GLU A 108 5.04 -18.18 16.00
N THR A 109 4.13 -18.02 16.97
CA THR A 109 3.75 -16.68 17.47
C THR A 109 4.85 -16.03 18.30
N ASP A 110 5.85 -16.79 18.75
CA ASP A 110 6.85 -16.31 19.71
C ASP A 110 8.13 -15.72 19.05
N SER A 111 8.32 -15.89 17.73
CA SER A 111 9.56 -15.47 17.03
C SER A 111 9.48 -14.05 16.43
N ILE A 112 8.28 -13.58 16.11
CA ILE A 112 8.04 -12.29 15.44
C ILE A 112 8.17 -11.13 16.42
N GLU A 113 7.61 -11.27 17.63
CA GLU A 113 7.67 -10.24 18.68
C GLU A 113 9.13 -9.95 19.11
N ASN A 114 9.96 -11.00 19.09
CA ASN A 114 11.39 -10.93 19.39
C ASN A 114 12.22 -10.24 18.28
N SER A 115 11.73 -10.23 17.03
CA SER A 115 12.42 -9.58 15.91
C SER A 115 12.23 -8.06 15.93
N TYR A 116 11.05 -7.60 16.36
CA TYR A 116 10.73 -6.18 16.50
C TYR A 116 11.39 -5.51 17.71
N GLY A 117 11.51 -6.23 18.84
CA GLY A 117 12.29 -5.74 19.99
C GLY A 117 13.74 -5.39 19.62
N LYS A 118 14.36 -6.20 18.76
CA LYS A 118 15.72 -5.97 18.26
C LYS A 118 15.82 -4.71 17.39
N ILE A 119 14.77 -4.35 16.64
CA ILE A 119 14.76 -3.08 15.87
C ILE A 119 14.86 -1.88 16.82
N ILE A 120 14.13 -1.93 17.94
CA ILE A 120 14.17 -0.86 18.96
C ILE A 120 15.55 -0.79 19.62
N GLU A 121 16.13 -1.93 20.00
CA GLU A 121 17.46 -1.99 20.60
C GLU A 121 18.55 -1.44 19.68
N LEU A 122 18.55 -1.86 18.42
CA LEU A 122 19.53 -1.37 17.44
C LEU A 122 19.33 0.12 17.16
N LYS A 123 18.08 0.61 17.17
CA LYS A 123 17.81 2.04 17.04
C LYS A 123 18.30 2.83 18.25
N LYS A 124 18.16 2.30 19.46
CA LYS A 124 18.70 2.91 20.70
C LYS A 124 20.23 2.99 20.72
N ILE A 125 20.90 2.04 20.08
CA ILE A 125 22.37 2.03 19.91
C ILE A 125 22.80 3.04 18.82
N GLY A 126 21.86 3.68 18.12
CA GLY A 126 22.12 4.74 17.14
C GLY A 126 22.35 4.25 15.71
N LEU A 127 22.02 2.98 15.41
CA LEU A 127 22.16 2.46 14.05
C LEU A 127 21.17 3.14 13.09
N THR A 128 21.61 3.29 11.85
CA THR A 128 20.76 3.77 10.74
C THR A 128 19.75 2.69 10.34
N ASN A 129 18.64 3.11 9.74
CA ASN A 129 17.59 2.18 9.31
C ASN A 129 18.12 1.15 8.29
N GLU A 130 19.11 1.52 7.47
CA GLU A 130 19.77 0.62 6.53
C GLU A 130 20.64 -0.44 7.22
N GLU A 131 21.38 -0.06 8.26
CA GLU A 131 22.20 -1.00 9.03
C GLU A 131 21.34 -1.98 9.83
N ILE A 132 20.23 -1.49 10.40
CA ILE A 132 19.25 -2.32 11.08
C ILE A 132 18.66 -3.35 10.10
N ALA A 133 18.25 -2.89 8.92
CA ALA A 133 17.71 -3.74 7.86
C ALA A 133 18.72 -4.82 7.43
N LYS A 134 19.99 -4.44 7.21
CA LYS A 134 21.07 -5.38 6.88
C LYS A 134 21.35 -6.38 8.01
N LYS A 135 21.36 -5.93 9.26
CA LYS A 135 21.68 -6.77 10.43
C LYS A 135 20.57 -7.77 10.77
N LEU A 136 19.32 -7.38 10.54
CA LEU A 136 18.15 -8.23 10.79
C LEU A 136 17.66 -8.95 9.53
N ASN A 137 18.28 -8.69 8.36
CA ASN A 137 17.89 -9.24 7.06
C ASN A 137 16.41 -9.01 6.72
N ILE A 138 15.94 -7.80 7.01
CA ILE A 138 14.56 -7.33 6.79
C ILE A 138 14.57 -6.11 5.85
N GLY A 139 13.41 -5.76 5.29
CA GLY A 139 13.31 -4.63 4.36
C GLY A 139 13.56 -3.29 5.07
N ILE A 140 14.28 -2.36 4.42
CA ILE A 140 14.48 -0.99 4.93
C ILE A 140 13.13 -0.31 5.23
N ARG A 141 12.14 -0.54 4.36
CA ARG A 141 10.78 -0.04 4.54
C ARG A 141 10.05 -0.66 5.74
N GLU A 142 10.31 -1.92 6.06
CA GLU A 142 9.72 -2.60 7.23
C GLU A 142 10.24 -1.98 8.53
N VAL A 143 11.56 -1.72 8.59
CA VAL A 143 12.19 -1.00 9.70
C VAL A 143 11.60 0.41 9.86
N GLU A 144 11.44 1.13 8.74
CA GLU A 144 10.89 2.49 8.74
C GLU A 144 9.44 2.51 9.23
N VAL A 145 8.61 1.62 8.70
CA VAL A 145 7.19 1.51 9.06
C VAL A 145 7.05 1.14 10.55
N PHE A 146 7.83 0.17 11.02
CA PHE A 146 7.82 -0.22 12.43
C PHE A 146 8.23 0.94 13.36
N LEU A 147 9.32 1.65 13.06
CA LEU A 147 9.77 2.79 13.86
C LEU A 147 8.76 3.94 13.85
N LYS A 148 8.09 4.19 12.72
CA LYS A 148 7.01 5.17 12.61
C LYS A 148 5.80 4.80 13.47
N MET A 149 5.40 3.53 13.47
CA MET A 149 4.32 3.04 14.33
C MET A 149 4.68 3.13 15.82
N TRP A 150 5.93 2.81 16.18
CA TRP A 150 6.39 2.86 17.55
C TRP A 150 6.44 4.27 18.13
N ASN A 151 6.94 5.25 17.37
CA ASN A 151 7.04 6.64 17.82
C ASN A 151 5.68 7.36 17.95
N ASN A 152 4.61 6.77 17.42
CA ASN A 152 3.26 7.35 17.45
C ASN A 152 2.36 6.75 18.55
N ARG A 153 2.97 5.98 19.48
CA ARG A 153 2.38 5.59 20.77
C ARG A 153 2.95 6.48 21.87
#